data_AF-A0A1B7JUG9-F1
#
_entry.id   AF-A0A1B7JUG9-F1
#
_cell.length_a   1.000
_cell.length_b   1.000
_cell.length_c   1.000
_cell.angle_alpha   90.00
_cell.angle_beta   90.00
_cell.angle_gamma   90.00
#
_symmetry.space_group_name_H-M   'P 1'
#
loop_
_entity.id
_entity.type
_entity.pdbx_description
1 polymer ?
#
loop_
_entity_poly.entity_id
_entity_poly.type
_entity_poly.pdbx_seq_one_letter_code
_entity_poly.pdbx_strand_id
1 'polypeptide(L)' 'MASAMIWAKDRTTGQISLLGHFSELQSVRLLTPTEWQMIKNSGELFITENNDPNSKILFKGACIELLDTSKLDNT' A
#
# COMPACT_ATOMS: atom_id res chain seq x y z
N MET A 1 -22.03 -2.38 7.63
CA MET A 1 -21.14 -3.11 6.69
C MET A 1 -19.74 -2.55 6.89
N ALA A 2 -18.72 -3.41 7.02
CA ALA A 2 -17.37 -2.96 7.38
C ALA A 2 -16.78 -2.06 6.27
N SER A 3 -16.45 -0.82 6.62
CA SER A 3 -15.86 0.19 5.73
C SER A 3 -14.34 0.12 5.77
N ALA A 4 -13.78 -1.09 5.61
CA ALA A 4 -12.35 -1.26 5.75
C ALA A 4 -11.61 -0.47 4.66
N MET A 5 -10.55 0.25 5.04
CA MET A 5 -9.80 1.15 4.17
C MET A 5 -8.35 0.69 4.05
N ILE A 6 -7.76 0.87 2.88
CA ILE A 6 -6.35 0.53 2.62
C ILE A 6 -5.53 1.79 2.59
N TRP A 7 -4.38 1.72 3.25
CA TRP A 7 -3.44 2.81 3.37
C TRP A 7 -2.05 2.37 2.92
N ALA A 8 -1.33 3.31 2.31
CA ALA A 8 0.11 3.20 2.08
C ALA A 8 0.86 4.15 3.00
N LYS A 9 1.93 3.64 3.61
CA LYS A 9 2.87 4.46 4.36
C LYS A 9 4.16 4.59 3.56
N ASP A 10 4.48 5.81 3.15
CA ASP A 10 5.69 6.12 2.43
C ASP A 10 6.93 5.72 3.24
N ARG A 11 7.88 5.03 2.60
CA ARG A 11 9.07 4.46 3.25
C ARG A 11 10.03 5.52 3.78
N THR A 12 10.08 6.68 3.14
CA THR A 12 11.08 7.72 3.41
C THR A 12 10.57 8.75 4.39
N THR A 13 9.34 9.20 4.19
CA THR A 13 8.71 10.30 4.95
C THR A 13 7.80 9.79 6.06
N GLY A 14 7.34 8.54 5.98
CA GLY A 14 6.32 8.00 6.88
C GLY A 14 4.91 8.56 6.62
N GLN A 15 4.71 9.34 5.55
CA GLN A 15 3.40 9.89 5.20
C GLN A 15 2.41 8.76 4.90
N ILE A 16 1.21 8.86 5.48
CA ILE A 16 0.12 7.91 5.27
C ILE A 16 -0.84 8.48 4.22
N SER A 17 -1.10 7.69 3.17
CA SER A 17 -2.01 8.05 2.08
C SER A 17 -3.08 6.98 1.90
N LEU A 18 -4.32 7.40 1.65
CA LEU A 18 -5.43 6.51 1.38
C LEU A 18 -5.34 5.96 -0.05
N LEU A 19 -5.45 4.64 -0.20
CA LEU A 19 -5.52 3.95 -1.51
C LEU A 19 -6.94 3.58 -1.93
N GLY A 20 -7.87 3.51 -0.98
CA GLY A 20 -9.28 3.27 -1.24
C GLY A 20 -9.92 2.26 -0.30
N HIS A 21 -11.11 1.79 -0.67
CA HIS A 21 -11.84 0.80 0.11
C HIS A 21 -11.28 -0.61 -0.11
N PHE A 22 -11.23 -1.41 0.95
CA PHE A 22 -10.78 -2.80 0.86
C PHE A 22 -11.65 -3.64 -0.07
N SER A 23 -12.95 -3.34 -0.16
CA SER A 23 -13.86 -4.00 -1.09
C SER A 23 -13.47 -3.85 -2.56
N GLU A 24 -12.71 -2.80 -2.91
CA GLU A 24 -12.26 -2.56 -4.29
C GLU A 24 -11.07 -3.44 -4.69
N LEU A 25 -10.39 -4.08 -3.73
CA LEU A 25 -9.30 -5.02 -4.02
C LEU A 25 -9.78 -6.46 -4.24
N GLN A 26 -11.08 -6.73 -4.13
CA GLN A 26 -11.62 -8.06 -4.43
C GLN A 26 -11.65 -8.38 -5.94
N SER A 27 -11.31 -7.42 -6.79
CA SER A 27 -11.16 -7.60 -8.24
C SER A 27 -9.85 -7.00 -8.75
N VAL A 28 -9.43 -7.41 -9.95
CA VAL A 28 -8.30 -6.78 -10.63
C VAL A 28 -8.70 -5.35 -11.01
N ARG A 29 -8.18 -4.38 -10.26
CA ARG A 29 -8.35 -2.94 -10.52
C ARG A 29 -7.08 -2.39 -11.14
N LEU A 30 -7.22 -1.58 -12.18
CA LEU A 30 -6.12 -0.75 -12.68
C LEU A 30 -5.89 0.40 -11.70
N LEU A 31 -4.62 0.65 -11.40
CA LEU A 31 -4.21 1.79 -10.58
C LEU A 31 -3.97 3.00 -11.46
N THR A 32 -4.30 4.17 -10.94
CA THR A 32 -3.82 5.42 -11.54
C THR A 32 -2.29 5.52 -11.39
N PRO A 33 -1.59 6.30 -12.23
CA PRO A 33 -0.14 6.50 -12.08
C PRO A 33 0.25 6.99 -10.68
N THR A 34 -0.58 7.82 -10.05
CA THR A 34 -0.38 8.33 -8.69
C THR A 34 -0.47 7.21 -7.66
N GLU A 35 -1.53 6.40 -7.70
CA GLU A 35 -1.70 5.26 -6.77
C GLU A 35 -0.58 4.24 -6.95
N TRP A 36 -0.18 3.96 -8.19
CA TRP A 36 0.95 3.10 -8.46
C TRP A 36 2.24 3.64 -7.86
N GLN A 37 2.49 4.95 -7.97
CA GLN A 37 3.66 5.58 -7.36
C GLN A 37 3.60 5.52 -5.83
N MET A 38 2.44 5.70 -5.21
CA MET A 38 2.25 5.54 -3.76
C MET A 38 2.62 4.13 -3.30
N ILE A 39 2.18 3.09 -4.01
CA ILE A 39 2.52 1.70 -3.67
C ILE A 39 4.02 1.45 -3.83
N LYS A 40 4.63 1.89 -4.94
CA LYS A 40 6.09 1.72 -5.16
C LYS A 40 6.93 2.38 -4.08
N ASN A 41 6.53 3.57 -3.63
CA ASN A 41 7.25 4.31 -2.58
C ASN A 41 6.89 3.83 -1.16
N SER A 42 5.89 2.95 -1.05
CA SER A 42 5.44 2.45 0.24
C SER A 42 6.48 1.51 0.87
N GLY A 43 6.68 1.64 2.17
CA GLY A 43 7.34 0.64 3.00
C GLY A 43 6.35 -0.35 3.61
N GLU A 44 5.06 0.01 3.66
CA GLU A 44 4.06 -0.69 4.45
C GLU A 44 2.65 -0.40 3.91
N LEU A 45 1.88 -1.47 3.70
CA LEU A 45 0.45 -1.39 3.43
C LEU A 45 -0.30 -1.90 4.65
N PHE A 46 -1.36 -1.18 5.02
CA PHE A 46 -2.19 -1.58 6.14
C PHE A 46 -3.66 -1.27 5.90
N ILE A 47 -4.51 -2.01 6.61
CA ILE A 47 -5.96 -1.94 6.50
C ILE A 47 -6.51 -1.52 7.85
N THR A 48 -7.38 -0.52 7.85
CA THR A 48 -8.12 -0.07 9.04
C THR A 48 -9.61 -0.40 8.93
N GLU A 49 -10.32 -0.40 10.05
CA GLU A 49 -11.77 -0.71 10.05
C GLU A 49 -12.65 0.40 9.45
N ASN A 50 -12.16 1.64 9.40
CA ASN A 50 -12.87 2.80 8.88
C ASN A 50 -11.88 3.84 8.27
N ASN A 51 -12.42 4.97 7.81
CA ASN A 51 -11.67 6.06 7.18
C ASN A 51 -10.91 6.97 8.16
N ASP A 52 -10.27 6.36 9.16
CA ASP A 52 -9.28 6.97 10.04
C ASP A 52 -8.04 6.08 10.06
N PRO A 53 -6.86 6.57 9.64
CA PRO A 53 -5.62 5.78 9.64
C PRO A 53 -5.14 5.40 11.05
N ASN A 54 -5.64 6.06 12.10
CA ASN A 54 -5.32 5.74 13.50
C ASN A 54 -6.33 4.81 14.16
N SER A 55 -7.39 4.42 13.45
CA SER A 55 -8.37 3.46 13.95
C SER A 55 -7.79 2.05 14.02
N LYS A 56 -8.61 1.08 14.44
CA LYS A 56 -8.20 -0.31 14.60
C LYS A 56 -7.61 -0.86 13.30
N ILE A 57 -6.34 -1.29 13.38
CA ILE A 57 -5.65 -1.99 12.30
C ILE A 57 -6.20 -3.42 12.21
N LEU A 58 -6.73 -3.77 11.04
CA LEU A 58 -7.23 -5.11 10.72
C LEU A 58 -6.14 -5.99 10.12
N PHE A 59 -5.25 -5.40 9.32
CA PHE A 59 -4.13 -6.07 8.69
C PHE A 59 -2.99 -5.08 8.44
N LYS A 60 -1.76 -5.58 8.42
CA LYS A 60 -0.55 -4.79 8.20
C LYS A 60 0.55 -5.67 7.61
N GLY A 61 1.23 -5.19 6.57
CA GLY A 61 2.33 -5.91 5.94
C GLY A 61 3.36 -4.98 5.32
N ALA A 62 4.62 -5.44 5.29
CA ALA A 62 5.70 -4.72 4.63
C ALA A 62 5.56 -4.79 3.11
N CYS A 63 5.87 -3.70 2.42
CA CYS A 63 6.06 -3.71 0.98
C CYS A 63 7.49 -4.18 0.68
N ILE A 64 7.59 -5.37 0.08
CA ILE A 64 8.86 -5.92 -0.37
C ILE A 64 9.06 -5.50 -1.82
N GLU A 65 10.13 -4.75 -2.07
CA GLU A 65 10.57 -4.44 -3.42
C GLU A 65 11.30 -5.67 -3.97
N LEU A 66 10.84 -6.21 -5.10
CA LEU A 66 11.58 -7.24 -5.80
C LEU A 66 12.85 -6.58 -6.36
N LEU A 67 14.01 -7.03 -5.88
CA LEU A 67 15.28 -6.60 -6.43
C LEU A 67 15.32 -6.98 -7.91
N ASP A 68 15.58 -6.00 -8.76
CA ASP A 68 15.77 -6.22 -10.18
C ASP A 68 17.06 -7.04 -10.38
N THR A 69 16.89 -8.33 -10.65
CA THR A 69 18.00 -9.27 -10.81
C THR A 69 18.84 -8.97 -12.04
N SER A 70 18.38 -8.13 -12.98
CA SER A 70 19.17 -7.72 -14.14
C SER A 70 20.33 -6.76 -13.81
N LYS A 71 20.43 -6.30 -12.55
CA LYS A 71 21.56 -5.49 -12.05
C LYS A 71 22.64 -6.30 -11.33
N LEU A 72 22.45 -7.61 -11.16
CA LEU A 72 23.38 -8.46 -10.41
C LEU A 72 24.50 -9.09 -11.26
N ASP A 73 24.44 -8.95 -12.59
CA ASP A 73 25.39 -9.61 -13.52
C ASP A 73 26.68 -8.79 -13.81
N ASN A 74 26.93 -7.71 -13.06
CA ASN A 74 28.07 -6.81 -13.30
C ASN A 74 29.07 -6.71 -12.13
N THR A 75 29.19 -7.76 -11.30
CA THR A 75 30.24 -7.83 -10.26
C THR A 75 31.08 -9.09 -10.41
#